data_AF-A0A920HKB5-F1
#
_entry.id   AF-A0A920HKB5-F1
#
_cell.length_a   1.000
_cell.length_b   1.000
_cell.length_c   1.000
_cell.angle_alpha   90.00
_cell.angle_beta   90.00
_cell.angle_gamma   90.00
#
_symmetry.space_group_name_H-M   'P 1'
#
loop_
_entity.id
_entity.type
_entity.pdbx_description
1 polymer ?
#
loop_
_entity_poly.entity_id
_entity_poly.type
_entity_poly.pdbx_seq_one_letter_code
_entity_poly.pdbx_strand_id
1 'polypeptide(L)'
;MGCHIMDVPIKALGMFEPYSIEASVPRVPYVGDYTPAPVYDDSCPPSSYVTYKFRPSKLNDSQVKLVWMDGGLRPSHPDIITDKDDIGENGVLMFGENGLIWCDNYGINARLYIKGQKGAVEIGKYPKLMLSNLDIRNFG
;
A
#
# COMPACT_ATOMS: atom_id res chain seq x y z
N MET A 1 7.69 -11.93 -2.08
CA MET A 1 7.48 -10.66 -1.35
C MET A 1 6.03 -10.20 -1.32
N GLY A 2 5.30 -10.21 -2.45
CA GLY A 2 3.89 -9.77 -2.50
C GLY A 2 2.96 -10.39 -1.44
N CYS A 3 3.07 -11.70 -1.19
CA CYS A 3 2.28 -12.39 -0.18
C CYS A 3 2.48 -11.85 1.25
N HIS A 4 3.63 -11.29 1.60
CA HIS A 4 3.91 -10.78 2.95
C HIS A 4 3.53 -9.31 3.14
N ILE A 5 3.33 -8.60 2.03
CA ILE A 5 2.91 -7.19 2.00
C ILE A 5 1.39 -7.12 1.88
N MET A 6 0.78 -7.88 0.96
CA MET A 6 -0.67 -7.85 0.73
C MET A 6 -1.49 -8.57 1.82
N ASP A 7 -0.93 -9.55 2.51
CA ASP A 7 -1.65 -10.29 3.56
C ASP A 7 -2.12 -9.38 4.71
N VAL A 8 -1.32 -8.35 5.05
CA VAL A 8 -1.62 -7.40 6.12
C VAL A 8 -2.90 -6.61 5.82
N PRO A 9 -3.01 -5.82 4.74
CA PRO A 9 -4.21 -5.05 4.44
C PRO A 9 -5.40 -5.97 4.12
N ILE A 10 -5.19 -7.13 3.46
CA ILE A 10 -6.27 -8.08 3.17
C ILE A 10 -6.97 -8.54 4.45
N LYS A 11 -6.18 -8.96 5.46
CA LYS A 11 -6.72 -9.38 6.76
C LYS A 11 -7.30 -8.21 7.55
N ALA A 12 -6.61 -7.07 7.55
CA ALA A 12 -7.01 -5.88 8.29
C ALA A 12 -8.37 -5.32 7.83
N LEU A 13 -8.57 -5.23 6.51
CA LEU A 13 -9.74 -4.59 5.90
C LEU A 13 -10.81 -5.60 5.48
N GLY A 14 -10.59 -6.90 5.74
CA GLY A 14 -11.49 -7.98 5.34
C GLY A 14 -11.68 -8.07 3.82
N MET A 15 -10.64 -7.74 3.05
CA MET A 15 -10.68 -7.88 1.60
C MET A 15 -10.62 -9.37 1.24
N PHE A 16 -11.27 -9.75 0.14
CA PHE A 16 -11.20 -11.12 -0.36
C PHE A 16 -10.90 -11.14 -1.85
N GLU A 17 -11.94 -11.10 -2.68
CA GLU A 17 -11.80 -11.15 -4.14
C GLU A 17 -11.97 -9.75 -4.72
N PRO A 18 -10.98 -9.23 -5.47
CA PRO A 18 -11.16 -7.98 -6.19
C PRO A 18 -12.15 -8.20 -7.34
N TYR A 19 -13.09 -7.27 -7.52
CA TYR A 19 -14.03 -7.32 -8.64
C TYR A 19 -13.47 -6.66 -9.90
N SER A 20 -12.33 -5.95 -9.78
CA SER A 20 -11.65 -5.27 -10.88
C SER A 20 -10.15 -5.25 -10.59
N ILE A 21 -9.35 -5.55 -11.62
CA ILE A 21 -7.89 -5.48 -11.58
C ILE A 21 -7.42 -4.78 -12.86
N GLU A 22 -6.63 -3.73 -12.72
CA GLU A 22 -6.07 -2.96 -13.84
C GLU A 22 -4.56 -2.84 -13.63
N ALA A 23 -3.76 -3.24 -14.62
CA ALA A 23 -2.30 -3.22 -14.55
C ALA A 23 -1.69 -2.31 -15.61
N SER A 24 -0.65 -1.58 -15.23
CA SER A 24 0.19 -0.79 -16.13
C SER A 24 1.65 -1.15 -15.89
N VAL A 25 2.42 -1.17 -16.97
CA VAL A 25 3.85 -1.49 -16.98
C VAL A 25 4.57 -0.44 -17.81
N PRO A 26 5.85 -0.15 -17.52
CA PRO A 26 6.60 0.83 -18.29
C PRO A 26 6.79 0.33 -19.72
N ARG A 27 6.95 1.29 -20.64
CA ARG A 27 7.46 0.97 -21.97
C ARG A 27 8.89 0.48 -21.87
N VAL A 28 9.31 -0.29 -22.88
CA VAL A 28 10.70 -0.68 -23.07
C VAL A 28 11.58 0.57 -23.01
N PRO A 29 12.63 0.59 -22.17
CA PRO A 29 13.51 1.74 -22.07
C PRO A 29 14.22 1.99 -23.40
N TYR A 30 14.65 3.22 -23.66
CA TYR A 30 15.43 3.56 -24.86
C TYR A 30 16.92 3.57 -24.51
N VAL A 31 17.75 2.95 -25.34
CA VAL A 31 19.22 2.93 -25.20
C VAL A 31 19.90 4.01 -26.04
N GLY A 32 19.13 4.72 -26.87
CA GLY A 32 19.56 5.86 -27.67
C GLY A 32 18.36 6.57 -28.29
N ASP A 33 18.60 7.65 -29.03
CA ASP A 33 17.53 8.42 -29.68
C ASP A 33 16.68 7.51 -30.57
N TYR A 34 15.39 7.43 -30.23
CA TYR A 34 14.40 6.58 -30.91
C TYR A 34 14.80 5.09 -31.04
N THR A 35 15.75 4.63 -30.23
CA THR A 35 16.26 3.24 -30.23
C THR A 35 15.83 2.52 -28.94
N PRO A 36 14.80 1.67 -28.98
CA PRO A 36 14.39 0.86 -27.84
C PRO A 36 15.48 -0.14 -27.42
N ALA A 37 15.55 -0.45 -26.14
CA ALA A 37 16.34 -1.55 -25.60
C ALA A 37 15.85 -2.90 -26.17
N PRO A 38 16.72 -3.92 -26.23
CA PRO A 38 16.29 -5.28 -26.54
C PRO A 38 15.21 -5.74 -25.56
N VAL A 39 14.15 -6.35 -26.10
CA VAL A 39 13.14 -7.05 -25.32
C VAL A 39 13.53 -8.51 -25.25
N TYR A 40 13.49 -9.08 -24.06
CA TYR A 40 13.70 -10.51 -23.83
C TYR A 40 12.34 -11.10 -23.43
N ASP A 41 11.81 -12.01 -24.25
CA ASP A 41 10.45 -12.56 -24.07
C ASP A 41 10.26 -13.27 -22.71
N ASP A 42 11.34 -13.82 -22.14
CA ASP A 42 11.33 -14.50 -20.85
C ASP A 42 11.49 -13.53 -19.65
N SER A 43 11.54 -12.22 -19.87
CA SER A 43 11.74 -11.22 -18.81
C SER A 43 10.46 -10.56 -18.36
N CYS A 44 10.32 -10.39 -17.04
CA CYS A 44 9.24 -9.57 -16.47
C CYS A 44 9.49 -8.07 -16.73
N PRO A 45 8.44 -7.22 -16.74
CA PRO A 45 8.62 -5.78 -16.81
C PRO A 45 9.44 -5.29 -15.59
N PRO A 46 10.26 -4.23 -15.75
CA PRO A 46 11.12 -3.75 -14.68
C PRO A 46 10.35 -3.13 -13.51
N SER A 47 9.10 -2.72 -13.73
CA SER A 47 8.18 -2.24 -12.70
C SER A 47 6.72 -2.49 -13.10
N SER A 48 5.83 -2.46 -12.13
CA SER A 48 4.40 -2.57 -12.34
C SER A 48 3.62 -1.65 -11.40
N TYR A 49 2.50 -1.16 -11.90
CA TYR A 49 1.49 -0.42 -11.15
C TYR A 49 0.16 -1.16 -11.33
N VAL A 50 -0.36 -1.76 -10.27
CA VAL A 50 -1.58 -2.57 -10.34
C VAL A 50 -2.61 -2.01 -9.38
N THR A 51 -3.79 -1.69 -9.89
CA THR A 51 -4.94 -1.24 -9.09
C THR A 51 -5.95 -2.37 -8.95
N TYR A 52 -6.26 -2.72 -7.72
CA TYR A 52 -7.30 -3.67 -7.35
C TYR A 52 -8.46 -2.93 -6.71
N LYS A 53 -9.70 -3.29 -7.06
CA LYS A 53 -10.90 -2.76 -6.41
C LYS A 53 -11.65 -3.91 -5.73
N PHE A 54 -11.92 -3.75 -4.44
CA PHE A 54 -12.64 -4.71 -3.62
C PHE A 54 -14.02 -4.17 -3.24
N ARG A 55 -15.00 -5.06 -3.13
CA ARG A 55 -16.33 -4.71 -2.63
C ARG A 55 -16.29 -4.55 -1.10
N PRO A 56 -17.28 -3.85 -0.51
CA PRO A 56 -17.52 -3.90 0.93
C PRO A 56 -17.56 -5.33 1.45
N SER A 57 -17.05 -5.52 2.67
CA SER A 57 -17.03 -6.76 3.41
C SER A 57 -17.78 -6.62 4.73
N LYS A 58 -17.85 -7.70 5.52
CA LYS A 58 -18.42 -7.64 6.88
C LYS A 58 -17.55 -6.81 7.84
N LEU A 59 -16.26 -6.63 7.54
CA LEU A 59 -15.30 -5.93 8.39
C LEU A 59 -15.11 -4.46 7.98
N ASN A 60 -15.30 -4.14 6.71
CA ASN A 60 -15.23 -2.79 6.16
C ASN A 60 -16.40 -2.58 5.19
N ASP A 61 -17.29 -1.65 5.49
CA ASP A 61 -18.52 -1.40 4.72
C ASP A 61 -18.30 -0.57 3.44
N SER A 62 -17.05 -0.18 3.20
CA SER A 62 -16.64 0.67 2.08
C SER A 62 -15.88 -0.10 1.00
N GLN A 63 -15.89 0.43 -0.22
CA GLN A 63 -15.06 -0.12 -1.29
C GLN A 63 -13.59 0.20 -1.03
N VAL A 64 -12.72 -0.79 -1.18
CA VAL A 64 -11.28 -0.58 -0.99
C VAL A 64 -10.58 -0.58 -2.33
N LYS A 65 -9.77 0.46 -2.58
CA LYS A 65 -8.82 0.52 -3.69
C LYS A 65 -7.42 0.22 -3.17
N LEU A 66 -6.84 -0.90 -3.59
CA LEU A 66 -5.45 -1.24 -3.31
C LEU A 66 -4.60 -0.94 -4.54
N VAL A 67 -3.53 -0.18 -4.35
CA VAL A 67 -2.54 0.11 -5.39
C VAL A 67 -1.24 -0.60 -5.04
N TRP A 68 -0.84 -1.56 -5.86
CA TRP A 68 0.46 -2.23 -5.81
C TRP A 68 1.45 -1.49 -6.71
N MET A 69 2.62 -1.18 -6.17
CA MET A 69 3.74 -0.55 -6.87
C MET A 69 5.00 -1.33 -6.58
N ASP A 70 5.71 -1.78 -7.62
CA ASP A 70 7.01 -2.42 -7.49
C ASP A 70 8.01 -1.90 -8.53
N GLY A 71 9.22 -2.47 -8.56
CA GLY A 71 10.26 -2.06 -9.50
C GLY A 71 10.77 -0.64 -9.28
N GLY A 72 10.81 -0.18 -8.02
CA GLY A 72 11.26 1.16 -7.65
C GLY A 72 10.19 2.24 -7.69
N LEU A 73 8.95 1.91 -8.12
CA LEU A 73 7.82 2.82 -8.00
C LEU A 73 7.43 3.01 -6.52
N ARG A 74 7.10 4.24 -6.15
CA ARG A 74 6.68 4.62 -4.78
C ARG A 74 5.56 5.65 -4.83
N PRO A 75 4.65 5.66 -3.85
CA PRO A 75 3.72 6.77 -3.69
C PRO A 75 4.50 8.04 -3.29
N SER A 76 3.90 9.20 -3.55
CA SER A 76 4.35 10.44 -2.92
C SER A 76 4.27 10.32 -1.39
N HIS A 77 5.18 10.99 -0.69
CA HIS A 77 5.18 11.02 0.78
C HIS A 77 3.89 11.66 1.29
N PRO A 78 3.06 10.96 2.10
CA PRO A 78 1.81 11.52 2.60
C PRO A 78 2.04 12.67 3.60
N ASP A 79 1.35 13.80 3.43
CA ASP A 79 1.47 14.99 4.30
C ASP A 79 1.14 14.73 5.78
N ILE A 80 0.33 13.70 6.06
CA ILE A 80 -0.04 13.30 7.43
C ILE A 80 1.14 12.70 8.20
N ILE A 81 2.17 12.21 7.50
CA ILE A 81 3.41 11.72 8.10
C ILE A 81 4.32 12.94 8.31
N THR A 82 4.11 13.59 9.46
CA THR A 82 4.80 14.85 9.81
C THR A 82 6.11 14.64 10.57
N ASP A 83 6.36 13.43 11.05
CA ASP A 83 7.65 13.08 11.63
C ASP A 83 8.70 12.88 10.54
N LYS A 84 9.98 12.89 10.94
CA LYS A 84 11.09 12.69 10.00
C LYS A 84 11.25 11.23 9.57
N ASP A 85 10.25 10.38 9.84
CA ASP A 85 10.31 8.97 9.52
C ASP A 85 10.22 8.83 8.00
N ASP A 86 11.28 8.29 7.40
CA ASP A 86 11.24 7.77 6.04
C ASP A 86 10.24 6.62 6.00
N ILE A 87 9.39 6.56 4.99
CA ILE A 87 8.39 5.48 4.79
C ILE A 87 9.04 4.13 4.38
N GLY A 88 10.32 3.94 4.74
CA GLY A 88 11.17 2.78 4.51
C GLY A 88 11.39 2.48 3.04
N GLU A 89 11.98 1.33 2.72
CA GLU A 89 12.12 0.86 1.33
C GLU A 89 10.88 0.11 0.82
N ASN A 90 10.04 -0.39 1.72
CA ASN A 90 8.89 -1.22 1.38
C ASN A 90 7.91 -1.29 2.56
N GLY A 91 6.62 -1.39 2.25
CA GLY A 91 5.59 -1.50 3.28
C GLY A 91 4.19 -1.32 2.72
N VAL A 92 3.25 -1.07 3.61
CA VAL A 92 1.85 -0.83 3.29
C VAL A 92 1.43 0.49 3.91
N LEU A 93 0.78 1.33 3.10
CA LEU A 93 0.07 2.53 3.56
C LEU A 93 -1.43 2.27 3.44
N MET A 94 -2.14 2.38 4.55
CA MET A 94 -3.59 2.26 4.63
C MET A 94 -4.16 3.62 5.00
N PHE A 95 -4.87 4.25 4.07
CA PHE A 95 -5.47 5.57 4.24
C PHE A 95 -6.92 5.40 4.68
N GLY A 96 -7.29 6.04 5.79
CA GLY A 96 -8.68 6.13 6.25
C GLY A 96 -9.14 7.58 6.36
N GLU A 97 -10.43 7.76 6.68
CA GLU A 97 -11.02 9.11 6.77
C GLU A 97 -10.35 10.00 7.81
N ASN A 98 -9.91 9.40 8.94
CA ASN A 98 -9.37 10.11 10.10
C ASN A 98 -7.84 10.03 10.22
N GLY A 99 -7.18 9.26 9.37
CA GLY A 99 -5.78 8.94 9.60
C GLY A 99 -5.15 8.03 8.56
N LEU A 100 -3.94 7.60 8.88
CA LEU A 100 -3.15 6.69 8.07
C LEU A 100 -2.47 5.68 8.98
N ILE A 101 -2.45 4.43 8.55
CA ILE A 101 -1.60 3.40 9.15
C ILE A 101 -0.51 3.06 8.16
N TRP A 102 0.73 3.07 8.63
CA TRP A 102 1.89 2.62 7.87
C TRP A 102 2.53 1.45 8.60
N CYS A 103 2.91 0.40 7.89
CA CYS A 103 3.71 -0.68 8.43
C CYS A 103 4.70 -1.24 7.41
N ASP A 104 5.75 -1.88 7.90
CA ASP A 104 6.73 -2.57 7.06
C ASP A 104 6.19 -3.95 6.63
N ASN A 105 7.04 -4.76 6.00
CA ASN A 105 6.73 -6.14 5.63
C ASN A 105 6.21 -6.94 6.83
N TYR A 106 5.24 -7.82 6.61
CA TYR A 106 4.59 -8.61 7.67
C TYR A 106 3.85 -7.78 8.76
N GLY A 107 3.66 -6.48 8.56
CA GLY A 107 2.93 -5.63 9.52
C GLY A 107 3.76 -5.25 10.75
N ILE A 108 5.08 -5.41 10.70
CA ILE A 108 5.96 -4.96 11.77
C ILE A 108 6.11 -3.43 11.73
N ASN A 109 6.54 -2.85 12.86
CA ASN A 109 6.74 -1.40 13.01
C ASN A 109 5.52 -0.59 12.53
N ALA A 110 4.33 -1.08 12.83
CA ALA A 110 3.10 -0.40 12.49
C ALA A 110 3.00 0.92 13.28
N ARG A 111 2.68 2.00 12.56
CA ARG A 111 2.56 3.36 13.05
C ARG A 111 1.18 3.89 12.67
N LEU A 112 0.48 4.45 13.64
CA LEU A 112 -0.79 5.14 13.43
C LEU A 112 -0.58 6.65 13.42
N TYR A 113 -1.12 7.31 12.40
CA TYR A 113 -1.15 8.75 12.26
C TYR A 113 -2.60 9.23 12.26
N ILE A 114 -2.92 10.25 13.05
CA ILE A 114 -4.25 10.85 13.14
C ILE A 114 -4.19 12.28 12.62
N LYS A 115 -5.17 12.68 11.79
CA LYS A 115 -5.23 14.03 11.22
C LYS A 115 -5.19 15.09 12.31
N GLY A 116 -4.32 16.10 12.14
CA GLY A 116 -4.14 17.21 13.08
C GLY A 116 -3.23 16.90 14.27
N GLN A 117 -2.73 15.67 14.42
CA GLN A 117 -1.72 15.33 15.41
C GLN A 117 -0.31 15.34 14.79
N LYS A 118 0.70 15.61 15.62
CA LYS A 118 2.10 15.63 15.18
C LYS A 118 2.73 14.26 15.41
N GLY A 119 3.16 13.63 14.32
CA GLY A 119 3.85 12.34 14.32
C GLY A 119 2.93 11.15 14.61
N ALA A 120 3.54 9.97 14.66
CA ALA A 120 2.82 8.74 15.02
C ALA A 120 2.31 8.77 16.47
N VAL A 121 1.04 8.44 16.65
CA VAL A 121 0.35 8.45 17.95
C VAL A 121 0.45 7.11 18.68
N GLU A 122 0.70 6.04 17.93
CA GLU A 122 0.95 4.70 18.46
C GLU A 122 1.93 3.97 17.54
N ILE A 123 2.87 3.25 18.14
CA ILE A 123 3.89 2.46 17.45
C ILE A 123 3.91 1.05 18.05
N GLY A 124 3.84 0.02 17.21
CA GLY A 124 3.77 -1.35 17.69
C GLY A 124 3.86 -2.40 16.60
N LYS A 125 3.63 -3.65 16.97
CA LYS A 125 3.45 -4.74 16.00
C LYS A 125 1.97 -4.85 15.63
N TYR A 126 1.67 -5.04 14.35
CA TYR A 126 0.42 -5.66 13.93
C TYR A 126 0.29 -7.04 14.63
N PRO A 127 -0.89 -7.44 15.17
CA PRO A 127 -2.22 -6.85 15.03
C PRO A 127 -2.71 -6.02 16.24
N LYS A 128 -1.86 -5.67 17.21
CA LYS A 128 -2.32 -4.99 18.44
C LYS A 128 -2.96 -3.62 18.19
N LEU A 129 -2.42 -2.86 17.23
CA LEU A 129 -2.91 -1.54 16.79
C LEU A 129 -4.28 -1.57 16.10
N MET A 130 -4.67 -2.71 15.52
CA MET A 130 -5.96 -2.85 14.83
C MET A 130 -7.07 -3.37 15.74
N LEU A 131 -6.69 -3.95 16.88
CA LEU A 131 -7.61 -4.50 17.88
C LEU A 131 -7.86 -3.52 19.04
N SER A 132 -7.10 -2.43 19.12
CA SER A 132 -7.15 -1.44 20.21
C SER A 132 -8.21 -0.34 19.98
N ASN A 133 -9.47 -0.70 19.73
CA ASN A 133 -10.64 0.21 19.83
C ASN A 133 -10.62 1.58 19.12
N LEU A 134 -9.60 1.90 18.32
CA LEU A 134 -9.65 3.00 17.37
C LEU A 134 -10.49 2.52 16.19
N ASP A 135 -11.53 3.27 15.87
CA ASP A 135 -12.55 2.95 14.89
C ASP A 135 -11.97 2.91 13.46
N ILE A 136 -11.23 1.84 13.20
CA ILE A 136 -10.60 1.43 11.93
C ILE A 136 -11.66 0.91 10.95
N ARG A 137 -12.95 1.22 11.17
CA ARG A 137 -14.07 0.67 10.38
C ARG A 137 -14.49 1.57 9.22
N ASN A 138 -13.94 2.78 9.14
CA ASN A 138 -14.20 3.74 8.06
C ASN A 138 -12.95 3.91 7.17
N PHE A 139 -12.51 2.82 6.53
CA PHE A 139 -11.55 2.89 5.41
C PHE A 139 -12.36 2.90 4.10
N GLY A 140 -12.85 4.08 3.73
CA GLY A 140 -13.42 4.37 2.41
C GLY A 140 -12.47 5.13 1.51
#